data_AF-A0A2W5YAP4-F1
#
_entry.id   AF-A0A2W5YAP4-F1
#
_cell.length_a   1.000
_cell.length_b   1.000
_cell.length_c   1.000
_cell.angle_alpha   90.00
_cell.angle_beta   90.00
_cell.angle_gamma   90.00
#
_symmetry.space_group_name_H-M   'P 1'
#
loop_
_entity.id
_entity.type
_entity.pdbx_description
1 polymer ?
#
loop_
_entity_poly.entity_id
_entity_poly.type
_entity_poly.pdbx_seq_one_letter_code
_entity_poly.pdbx_strand_id
1 'polypeptide(L)'
;MAALAIIVGGCSQDPHAALPLRHPYDPRQTAQKCLRKDKLPVTAVGVRELVVGSGAGAPSITFTTTFAAAQALELEGQAESAERIGSALLYVRRGSDALLKRVERCLSKQDTSINTSA
;
A
#
# COMPACT_ATOMS: atom_id res chain seq x y z
N MET A 1 -48.20 21.66 11.74
CA MET A 1 -46.83 21.74 11.20
C MET A 1 -45.89 21.04 12.16
N ALA A 2 -45.36 19.88 11.81
CA ALA A 2 -44.33 19.19 12.58
C ALA A 2 -43.35 18.58 11.57
N ALA A 3 -42.14 19.15 11.50
CA ALA A 3 -41.05 18.67 10.67
C ALA A 3 -40.18 17.73 11.52
N LEU A 4 -40.19 16.43 11.19
CA LEU A 4 -39.24 15.46 11.73
C LEU A 4 -37.99 15.46 10.84
N ALA A 5 -36.90 16.07 11.31
CA ALA A 5 -35.60 15.97 10.67
C ALA A 5 -34.91 14.68 11.14
N ILE A 6 -34.86 13.67 10.27
CA ILE A 6 -34.06 12.46 10.48
C ILE A 6 -32.61 12.82 10.12
N ILE A 7 -31.78 12.99 11.14
CA ILE A 7 -30.33 13.17 10.96
C ILE A 7 -29.73 11.78 10.75
N VAL A 8 -29.62 11.37 9.49
CA VAL A 8 -28.74 10.25 9.10
C VAL A 8 -27.31 10.76 9.25
N GLY A 9 -26.70 10.45 10.39
CA GLY A 9 -25.25 10.55 10.58
C GLY A 9 -24.57 9.52 9.68
N GLY A 10 -24.34 9.90 8.42
CA GLY A 10 -23.45 9.16 7.54
C GLY A 10 -22.03 9.26 8.10
N CYS A 11 -21.49 8.15 8.59
CA CYS A 11 -20.06 8.00 8.78
C CYS A 11 -19.40 7.96 7.40
N SER A 12 -19.18 9.12 6.78
CA SER A 12 -18.32 9.28 5.61
C SER A 12 -16.88 9.06 6.07
N GLN A 13 -16.49 7.80 6.24
CA GLN A 13 -15.09 7.43 6.34
C GLN A 13 -14.53 7.56 4.93
N ASP A 14 -13.90 8.69 4.63
CA ASP A 14 -13.16 8.86 3.38
C ASP A 14 -12.18 7.68 3.24
N PRO A 15 -12.37 6.77 2.26
CA PRO A 15 -11.44 5.66 2.04
C PRO A 15 -10.06 6.17 1.59
N HIS A 16 -9.98 7.46 1.24
CA HIS A 16 -8.77 8.18 0.87
C HIS A 16 -8.08 8.90 2.04
N ALA A 17 -8.61 8.83 3.26
CA ALA A 17 -7.95 9.44 4.42
C ALA A 17 -6.54 8.84 4.57
N ALA A 18 -5.54 9.66 4.24
CA ALA A 18 -4.14 9.31 4.43
C ALA A 18 -3.91 8.98 5.91
N LEU A 19 -3.19 7.89 6.18
CA LEU A 19 -2.83 7.51 7.53
C LEU A 19 -2.26 8.70 8.32
N PRO A 20 -2.66 8.91 9.59
CA PRO A 20 -1.80 9.65 10.50
C PRO A 20 -0.43 8.94 10.52
N LEU A 21 0.64 9.73 10.43
CA LEU A 21 2.06 9.32 10.27
C LEU A 21 2.60 8.35 11.35
N ARG A 22 1.76 7.87 12.26
CA ARG A 22 2.10 7.09 13.47
C ARG A 22 1.03 6.04 13.79
N HIS A 23 0.49 5.32 12.80
CA HIS A 23 -0.17 4.06 13.12
C HIS A 23 0.92 3.06 13.57
N PRO A 24 0.71 2.30 14.68
CA PRO A 24 1.71 1.35 15.20
C PRO A 24 2.11 0.26 14.18
N TYR A 25 1.34 0.12 13.11
CA TYR A 25 1.62 -0.73 11.96
C TYR A 25 1.70 0.13 10.68
N ASP A 26 2.92 0.44 10.23
CA ASP A 26 3.21 1.04 8.92
C ASP A 26 3.77 -0.07 7.99
N PRO A 27 2.96 -0.67 7.09
CA PRO A 27 3.39 -1.78 6.23
C PRO A 27 4.59 -1.41 5.33
N ARG A 28 4.73 -0.11 5.01
CA ARG A 28 5.87 0.43 4.25
C ARG A 28 7.20 0.18 4.96
N GLN A 29 7.25 0.34 6.29
CA GLN A 29 8.51 0.18 7.04
C GLN A 29 9.01 -1.26 7.00
N THR A 30 8.10 -2.23 7.14
CA THR A 30 8.42 -3.66 7.04
C THR A 30 8.96 -3.99 5.65
N ALA A 31 8.27 -3.54 4.59
CA ALA A 31 8.71 -3.73 3.21
C ALA A 31 10.06 -3.05 2.95
N GLN A 32 10.23 -1.77 3.34
CA GLN A 32 11.46 -1.01 3.15
C GLN A 32 12.66 -1.67 3.85
N LYS A 33 12.48 -2.16 5.08
CA LYS A 33 13.52 -2.88 5.81
C LYS A 33 13.92 -4.16 5.09
N CYS A 34 12.96 -4.92 4.56
CA CYS A 34 13.24 -6.12 3.77
C CYS A 34 14.00 -5.79 2.48
N LEU A 35 13.52 -4.81 1.70
CA LEU A 35 14.15 -4.39 0.45
C LEU A 35 15.61 -3.95 0.67
N ARG A 36 15.86 -3.18 1.74
CA ARG A 36 17.22 -2.77 2.12
C ARG A 36 18.09 -3.94 2.57
N LYS A 37 17.54 -4.90 3.33
CA LYS A 37 18.26 -6.13 3.70
C LYS A 37 18.67 -6.94 2.47
N ASP A 38 17.82 -6.95 1.45
CA ASP A 38 18.08 -7.55 0.16
C ASP A 38 19.04 -6.72 -0.73
N LYS A 39 19.58 -5.60 -0.24
CA LYS A 39 20.46 -4.70 -1.01
C LYS A 39 19.78 -4.15 -2.28
N LEU A 40 18.45 -4.01 -2.26
CA LEU A 40 17.72 -3.32 -3.32
C LEU A 40 17.75 -1.82 -3.04
N PRO A 41 18.21 -0.97 -3.98
CA PRO A 41 18.12 0.47 -3.83
C PRO A 41 16.64 0.86 -3.75
N VAL A 42 16.27 1.56 -2.68
CA VAL A 42 14.89 1.97 -2.44
C VAL A 42 14.82 3.37 -1.87
N THR A 43 14.00 4.20 -2.50
CA THR A 43 13.75 5.58 -2.11
C THR A 43 12.30 5.74 -1.70
N ALA A 44 12.05 6.38 -0.57
CA ALA A 44 10.70 6.76 -0.19
C ALA A 44 10.30 8.04 -0.94
N VAL A 45 9.12 8.02 -1.55
CA VAL A 45 8.52 9.18 -2.21
C VAL A 45 7.26 9.54 -1.42
N GLY A 46 7.32 10.68 -0.73
CA GLY A 46 6.27 11.07 0.20
C GLY A 46 6.03 10.04 1.32
N VAL A 47 4.76 9.89 1.71
CA VAL A 47 4.38 9.15 2.93
C VAL A 47 3.88 7.73 2.65
N ARG A 48 3.56 7.41 1.39
CA ARG A 48 2.91 6.14 0.99
C ARG A 48 3.61 5.39 -0.12
N GLU A 49 4.71 5.90 -0.67
CA GLU A 49 5.33 5.30 -1.85
C GLU A 49 6.80 4.93 -1.61
N LEU A 50 7.20 3.79 -2.18
CA LEU A 50 8.59 3.39 -2.35
C LEU A 50 8.87 3.20 -3.84
N VAL A 51 9.99 3.75 -4.32
CA VAL A 51 10.53 3.47 -5.66
C VAL A 51 11.74 2.54 -5.50
N VAL A 52 11.75 1.43 -6.23
CA VAL A 52 12.81 0.41 -6.18
C VAL A 52 13.67 0.53 -7.44
N GLY A 53 14.96 0.85 -7.27
CA GLY A 53 15.85 1.16 -8.39
C GLY A 53 16.01 2.67 -8.62
N SER A 54 16.42 3.00 -9.85
CA SER A 54 16.60 4.37 -10.32
C SER A 54 16.11 4.52 -11.76
N GLY A 55 15.80 5.75 -12.15
CA GLY A 55 15.45 6.11 -13.53
C GLY A 55 13.96 5.96 -13.88
N ALA A 56 13.61 6.46 -15.07
CA ALA A 56 12.26 6.38 -15.61
C ALA A 56 11.91 4.92 -15.94
N GLY A 57 10.99 4.35 -15.16
CA GLY A 57 10.55 2.96 -15.29
C GLY A 57 10.92 2.05 -14.12
N ALA A 58 11.61 2.57 -13.10
CA ALA A 58 11.81 1.87 -11.82
C ALA A 58 10.46 1.46 -11.21
N PRO A 59 10.29 0.21 -10.75
CA PRO A 59 9.08 -0.22 -10.05
C PRO A 59 8.73 0.70 -8.88
N SER A 60 7.43 0.93 -8.68
CA SER A 60 6.92 1.71 -7.56
C SER A 60 5.93 0.90 -6.76
N ILE A 61 5.87 1.17 -5.45
CA ILE A 61 5.01 0.47 -4.50
C ILE A 61 4.21 1.52 -3.77
N THR A 62 2.89 1.47 -3.88
CA THR A 62 1.98 2.32 -3.12
C THR A 62 1.38 1.52 -1.97
N PHE A 63 1.51 2.03 -0.76
CA PHE A 63 0.96 1.40 0.44
C PHE A 63 -0.40 2.00 0.79
N THR A 64 -1.33 1.12 1.15
CA THR A 64 -2.62 1.48 1.74
C THR A 64 -2.67 0.96 3.18
N THR A 65 -3.65 1.46 3.94
CA THR A 65 -3.83 1.07 5.34
C THR A 65 -4.25 -0.38 5.49
N THR A 66 -5.09 -0.87 4.57
CA THR A 66 -5.74 -2.18 4.68
C THR A 66 -5.80 -2.87 3.33
N PHE A 67 -5.93 -4.19 3.35
CA PHE A 67 -6.26 -4.96 2.15
C PHE A 67 -7.49 -4.38 1.42
N ALA A 68 -8.56 -4.07 2.17
CA ALA A 68 -9.80 -3.55 1.60
C ALA A 68 -9.59 -2.21 0.89
N ALA A 69 -8.73 -1.33 1.41
CA ALA A 69 -8.39 -0.07 0.76
C ALA A 69 -7.61 -0.29 -0.54
N ALA A 70 -6.65 -1.22 -0.57
CA ALA A 70 -5.95 -1.58 -1.81
C ALA A 70 -6.90 -2.20 -2.84
N GLN A 71 -7.81 -3.08 -2.40
CA GLN A 71 -8.81 -3.69 -3.27
C GLN A 71 -9.81 -2.67 -3.84
N ALA A 72 -10.24 -1.70 -3.04
CA ALA A 72 -11.12 -0.63 -3.51
C ALA A 72 -10.48 0.13 -4.68
N LEU A 73 -9.18 0.46 -4.58
CA LEU A 73 -8.44 1.11 -5.66
C LEU A 73 -8.36 0.27 -6.95
N GLU A 74 -8.28 -1.06 -6.84
CA GLU A 74 -8.37 -1.95 -8.01
C GLU A 74 -9.75 -1.91 -8.65
N LEU A 75 -10.81 -2.03 -7.84
CA LEU A 75 -12.20 -2.04 -8.31
C LEU A 75 -12.62 -0.71 -8.93
N GLU A 76 -12.07 0.40 -8.44
CA GLU A 76 -12.31 1.75 -8.96
C GLU A 76 -11.45 2.08 -10.19
N GLY A 77 -10.59 1.16 -10.66
CA GLY A 77 -9.69 1.39 -11.80
C GLY A 77 -8.53 2.35 -11.49
N GLN A 78 -8.27 2.65 -10.21
CA GLN A 78 -7.18 3.54 -9.79
C GLN A 78 -5.84 2.83 -9.64
N ALA A 79 -5.84 1.49 -9.67
CA ALA A 79 -4.64 0.65 -9.56
C ALA A 79 -4.35 -0.15 -10.84
N GLU A 80 -4.75 0.37 -12.01
CA GLU A 80 -4.46 -0.26 -13.29
C GLU A 80 -2.95 -0.52 -13.46
N SER A 81 -2.60 -1.71 -13.94
CA SER A 81 -1.21 -2.18 -14.09
C SER A 81 -0.44 -2.36 -12.77
N ALA A 82 -1.11 -2.29 -11.62
CA ALA A 82 -0.55 -2.71 -10.35
C ALA A 82 -0.92 -4.16 -10.02
N GLU A 83 -0.01 -4.87 -9.38
CA GLU A 83 -0.30 -6.11 -8.68
C GLU A 83 -0.56 -5.80 -7.21
N ARG A 84 -1.72 -6.16 -6.69
CA ARG A 84 -1.99 -6.04 -5.25
C ARG A 84 -1.40 -7.22 -4.47
N ILE A 85 -0.60 -6.89 -3.48
CA ILE A 85 0.00 -7.84 -2.53
C ILE A 85 -0.35 -7.34 -1.13
N GLY A 86 -1.32 -7.98 -0.48
CA GLY A 86 -1.83 -7.50 0.80
C GLY A 86 -2.46 -6.11 0.70
N SER A 87 -1.95 -5.16 1.49
CA SER A 87 -2.31 -3.73 1.43
C SER A 87 -1.42 -2.89 0.51
N ALA A 88 -0.48 -3.49 -0.21
CA ALA A 88 0.39 -2.79 -1.16
C ALA A 88 -0.04 -3.01 -2.62
N LEU A 89 0.22 -2.00 -3.45
CA LEU A 89 0.05 -2.02 -4.91
C LEU A 89 1.44 -1.90 -5.56
N LEU A 90 1.89 -2.94 -6.25
CA LEU A 90 3.17 -3.01 -6.95
C LEU A 90 2.97 -2.67 -8.44
N TYR A 91 3.48 -1.51 -8.86
CA TYR A 91 3.51 -1.11 -10.26
C TYR A 91 4.82 -1.59 -10.89
N VAL A 92 4.74 -2.66 -11.69
CA VAL A 92 5.91 -3.40 -12.20
C VAL A 92 6.79 -2.58 -13.16
N ARG A 93 6.17 -1.74 -14.00
CA ARG A 93 6.84 -0.90 -15.01
C ARG A 93 7.89 -1.68 -15.82
N ARG A 94 9.18 -1.31 -15.76
CA ARG A 94 10.29 -1.97 -16.46
C ARG A 94 11.14 -2.86 -15.55
N GLY A 95 10.61 -3.25 -14.38
CA GLY A 95 11.29 -4.18 -13.49
C GLY A 95 11.48 -5.55 -14.16
N SER A 96 12.67 -6.14 -14.01
CA SER A 96 12.88 -7.52 -14.45
C SER A 96 12.19 -8.51 -13.52
N ASP A 97 11.77 -9.66 -14.03
CA ASP A 97 11.15 -10.72 -13.21
C ASP A 97 11.99 -11.09 -11.99
N ALA A 98 13.31 -11.14 -12.15
CA ALA A 98 14.24 -11.43 -11.07
C ALA A 98 14.25 -10.33 -10.00
N LEU A 99 14.04 -9.07 -10.35
CA LEU A 99 13.87 -7.97 -9.41
C LEU A 99 12.49 -8.04 -8.75
N LEU A 100 11.42 -8.17 -9.54
CA LEU A 100 10.03 -8.16 -9.09
C LEU A 100 9.76 -9.28 -8.08
N LYS A 101 10.22 -10.50 -8.35
CA LYS A 101 10.13 -11.63 -7.40
C LYS A 101 10.77 -11.34 -6.04
N ARG A 102 11.78 -10.46 -5.98
CA ARG A 102 12.41 -10.08 -4.70
C ARG A 102 11.60 -9.02 -3.98
N VAL A 103 11.04 -8.08 -4.74
CA VAL A 103 10.11 -7.07 -4.23
C VAL A 103 8.86 -7.73 -3.67
N GLU A 104 8.21 -8.61 -4.43
CA GLU A 104 7.02 -9.38 -4.02
C GLU A 104 7.25 -10.14 -2.71
N ARG A 105 8.37 -10.89 -2.59
CA ARG A 105 8.72 -11.59 -1.34
C ARG A 105 8.85 -10.67 -0.14
N CYS A 106 9.30 -9.43 -0.35
CA CYS A 106 9.36 -8.44 0.73
C CYS A 106 7.98 -7.89 1.07
N LEU A 107 7.10 -7.74 0.08
CA LEU A 107 5.73 -7.30 0.28
C LEU A 107 4.89 -8.35 1.01
N SER A 108 5.01 -9.64 0.68
CA SER A 108 4.25 -10.71 1.37
C SER A 108 4.53 -10.81 2.87
N LYS A 109 5.65 -10.27 3.36
CA LYS A 109 5.98 -10.25 4.81
C LYS A 109 5.12 -9.28 5.61
N GLN A 110 4.49 -8.29 4.96
CA GLN A 110 3.58 -7.38 5.65
C GLN A 110 2.32 -8.11 6.12
N ASP A 111 1.77 -9.02 5.31
CA ASP A 111 0.54 -9.77 5.62
C ASP A 111 0.71 -10.68 6.84
N THR A 112 1.91 -11.23 7.06
CA THR A 112 2.16 -12.11 8.20
C THR A 112 2.18 -11.40 9.56
N SER A 113 2.35 -10.08 9.60
CA SER A 113 2.34 -9.32 10.87
C SER A 113 0.94 -9.01 11.39
N ILE A 114 -0.12 -9.21 10.61
CA ILE A 114 -1.52 -9.05 11.08
C ILE A 114 -1.98 -10.29 11.88
N ASN A 115 -1.33 -11.44 11.70
CA ASN A 115 -1.75 -12.72 12.28
C ASN A 115 -0.99 -13.16 13.54
N THR A 116 -0.16 -12.29 14.14
CA THR A 116 0.61 -12.61 15.37
C THR A 116 0.03 -11.97 16.64
N SER A 117 -1.25 -11.59 16.60
CA SER A 117 -2.02 -11.18 17.78
C SER A 117 -3.14 -12.19 18.03
N ALA A 118 -2.77 -13.36 18.55
CA ALA A 118 -3.68 -14.31 19.18
C ALA A 118 -2.99 -14.87 20.43
#